data_AF-A0A7S2J282-F1
#
_entry.id   AF-A0A7S2J282-F1
#
_cell.length_a   1.000
_cell.length_b   1.000
_cell.length_c   1.000
_cell.angle_alpha   90.00
_cell.angle_beta   90.00
_cell.angle_gamma   90.00
#
_symmetry.space_group_name_H-M   'P 1'
#
loop_
_entity.id
_entity.type
_entity.pdbx_description
1 polymer ?
#
loop_
_entity_poly.entity_id
_entity_poly.type
_entity_poly.pdbx_seq_one_letter_code
_entity_poly.pdbx_strand_id
1 'polypeptide(L)'
;ATAPIRTANENASSFSSRPGAGGIGSHRMWRMIPGGVHDIVEGDGENQTVFSVDGMSPPETRNGTYVVDQTAALDRLSLLYLNRNLSWVDKLTPFRVLLLVLPKQPSEPNARRIYATQMLRSWYGNNRMLERTALVVISLDGLVEITVGKQLRMVFSEAVARHFSGKAMELMRSLSSNDPTA
;
A
#
# COMPACT_ATOMS: atom_id res chain seq x y z
N ALA A 1 -46.79 16.98 -35.88
CA ALA A 1 -47.22 15.87 -35.02
C ALA A 1 -46.18 15.74 -33.92
N THR A 2 -46.61 15.95 -32.69
CA THR A 2 -45.78 16.16 -31.50
C THR A 2 -46.19 15.13 -30.44
N ALA A 3 -45.21 14.40 -29.87
CA ALA A 3 -45.19 13.74 -28.53
C ALA A 3 -44.33 12.44 -28.53
N PRO A 4 -43.79 11.97 -27.38
CA PRO A 4 -43.50 12.68 -26.12
C PRO A 4 -42.08 12.46 -25.56
N ILE A 5 -41.74 13.35 -24.63
CA ILE A 5 -40.66 13.30 -23.64
C ILE A 5 -40.85 12.10 -22.70
N ARG A 6 -39.78 11.34 -22.43
CA ARG A 6 -39.73 10.43 -21.28
C ARG A 6 -39.00 11.12 -20.13
N THR A 7 -39.78 11.37 -19.08
CA THR A 7 -39.40 11.83 -17.76
C THR A 7 -38.61 10.78 -16.97
N ALA A 8 -37.87 11.31 -16.00
CA ALA A 8 -37.17 10.68 -14.88
C ALA A 8 -37.64 9.28 -14.48
N ASN A 9 -36.65 8.41 -14.21
CA ASN A 9 -36.75 7.46 -13.13
C ASN A 9 -35.57 7.69 -12.19
N GLU A 10 -35.84 8.46 -11.14
CA GLU A 10 -35.30 8.20 -9.82
C GLU A 10 -35.57 6.73 -9.50
N ASN A 11 -34.54 5.99 -9.11
CA ASN A 11 -34.69 5.00 -8.05
C ASN A 11 -33.30 4.62 -7.52
N ALA A 12 -32.96 5.33 -6.44
CA ALA A 12 -32.53 4.74 -5.19
C ALA A 12 -31.58 3.54 -5.32
N SER A 13 -30.29 3.85 -5.20
CA SER A 13 -29.31 2.97 -4.59
C SER A 13 -29.86 2.42 -3.27
N SER A 14 -30.33 1.18 -3.30
CA SER A 14 -30.75 0.46 -2.10
C SER A 14 -29.51 0.14 -1.27
N PHE A 15 -29.28 0.97 -0.26
CA PHE A 15 -28.29 0.75 0.78
C PHE A 15 -28.84 -0.33 1.73
N SER A 16 -28.36 -1.57 1.56
CA SER A 16 -28.65 -2.67 2.49
C SER A 16 -27.81 -2.50 3.76
N SER A 17 -28.30 -1.69 4.70
CA SER A 17 -27.87 -1.75 6.09
C SER A 17 -28.53 -2.96 6.76
N ARG A 18 -27.78 -4.03 7.01
CA ARG A 18 -28.20 -5.09 7.95
C ARG A 18 -27.75 -4.70 9.36
N PRO A 19 -28.66 -4.46 10.32
CA PRO A 19 -28.30 -4.21 11.70
C PRO A 19 -28.28 -5.53 12.50
N GLY A 20 -27.26 -5.69 13.35
CA GLY A 20 -27.33 -6.55 14.53
C GLY A 20 -26.32 -7.69 14.63
N ALA A 21 -25.17 -7.43 15.25
CA ALA A 21 -24.56 -8.29 16.27
C ALA A 21 -23.52 -7.45 17.03
N GLY A 22 -23.76 -7.27 18.34
CA GLY A 22 -22.96 -6.40 19.19
C GLY A 22 -21.51 -6.86 19.33
N GLY A 23 -20.60 -5.89 19.19
CA GLY A 23 -19.22 -5.95 19.64
C GLY A 23 -18.80 -4.52 19.96
N ILE A 24 -18.57 -4.25 21.24
CA ILE A 24 -17.99 -2.99 21.71
C ILE A 24 -16.56 -2.95 21.17
N GLY A 25 -16.38 -2.20 20.09
CA GLY A 25 -15.11 -1.87 19.47
C GLY A 25 -15.42 -0.80 18.45
N SER A 26 -14.87 0.40 18.64
CA SER A 26 -15.02 1.53 17.73
C SER A 26 -14.60 1.12 16.31
N HIS A 27 -15.58 0.72 15.50
CA HIS A 27 -15.42 0.41 14.09
C HIS A 27 -15.15 1.71 13.33
N ARG A 28 -13.87 2.09 13.24
CA ARG A 28 -13.38 3.10 12.29
C ARG A 28 -13.91 2.75 10.90
N MET A 29 -14.70 3.64 10.32
CA MET A 29 -15.31 3.42 9.01
C MET A 29 -14.31 3.76 7.90
N TRP A 30 -13.73 2.74 7.28
CA TRP A 30 -12.96 2.90 6.05
C TRP A 30 -13.93 2.91 4.87
N ARG A 31 -14.09 4.06 4.21
CA ARG A 31 -15.01 4.19 3.07
C ARG A 31 -14.25 4.01 1.77
N MET A 32 -14.61 2.99 1.01
CA MET A 32 -14.20 2.86 -0.40
C MET A 32 -15.04 3.83 -1.25
N ILE A 33 -14.40 4.72 -2.00
CA ILE A 33 -15.07 5.58 -2.99
C ILE A 33 -15.17 4.78 -4.32
N PRO A 34 -16.35 4.71 -4.97
CA PRO A 34 -16.50 3.91 -6.20
C PRO A 34 -15.74 4.51 -7.39
N GLY A 35 -14.97 3.68 -8.11
CA GLY A 35 -14.21 4.05 -9.33
C GLY A 35 -12.88 3.31 -9.49
N GLY A 36 -12.37 2.76 -8.39
CA GLY A 36 -11.08 2.09 -8.27
C GLY A 36 -10.57 2.41 -6.86
N VAL A 37 -9.97 1.47 -6.15
CA VAL A 37 -9.53 1.71 -4.77
C VAL A 37 -8.24 2.55 -4.84
N HIS A 38 -8.38 3.86 -5.04
CA HIS A 38 -7.27 4.81 -5.12
C HIS A 38 -6.95 5.43 -3.76
N ASP A 39 -7.98 5.60 -2.94
CA ASP A 39 -7.89 6.29 -1.67
C ASP A 39 -8.32 5.39 -0.50
N ILE A 40 -7.55 5.47 0.59
CA ILE A 40 -7.93 4.91 1.88
C ILE A 40 -8.13 6.05 2.85
N VAL A 41 -9.32 6.14 3.42
CA VAL A 41 -9.66 7.15 4.42
C VAL A 41 -9.60 6.53 5.80
N GLU A 42 -8.78 7.11 6.67
CA GLU A 42 -8.63 6.73 8.06
C GLU A 42 -9.17 7.82 9.00
N GLY A 43 -10.04 7.44 9.95
CA GLY A 43 -10.61 8.36 10.94
C GLY A 43 -12.02 8.82 10.57
N ASP A 44 -12.61 9.65 11.43
CA ASP A 44 -13.99 10.11 11.31
C ASP A 44 -14.06 11.65 11.32
N GLY A 45 -14.96 12.21 10.49
CA GLY A 45 -15.24 13.65 10.43
C GLY A 45 -14.04 14.49 10.01
N GLU A 46 -13.75 15.55 10.76
CA GLU A 46 -12.66 16.50 10.49
C GLU A 46 -11.25 15.93 10.71
N ASN A 47 -11.13 14.76 11.35
CA ASN A 47 -9.85 14.09 11.62
C ASN A 47 -9.51 13.00 10.59
N GLN A 48 -10.11 13.06 9.40
CA GLN A 48 -9.87 12.08 8.34
C GLN A 48 -8.51 12.30 7.69
N THR A 49 -7.70 11.23 7.64
CA THR A 49 -6.48 11.17 6.85
C THR A 49 -6.76 10.38 5.58
N VAL A 50 -6.47 10.97 4.41
CA VAL A 50 -6.61 10.30 3.11
C VAL A 50 -5.25 9.83 2.63
N PHE A 51 -5.13 8.53 2.40
CA PHE A 51 -3.97 7.89 1.80
C PHE A 51 -4.29 7.56 0.35
N SER A 52 -3.85 8.41 -0.56
CA SER A 52 -4.01 8.19 -2.00
C SER A 52 -2.82 7.43 -2.59
N VAL A 53 -3.08 6.62 -3.60
CA VAL A 53 -2.05 6.03 -4.47
C VAL A 53 -1.74 6.90 -5.68
N ASP A 54 -2.56 7.91 -5.94
CA ASP A 54 -2.43 8.77 -7.11
C ASP A 54 -1.23 9.72 -6.96
N GLY A 55 -0.59 10.05 -8.08
CA GLY A 55 0.60 10.91 -8.11
C GLY A 55 1.92 10.22 -7.72
N MET A 56 1.90 8.99 -7.19
CA MET A 56 3.12 8.20 -6.99
C MET A 56 3.53 7.48 -8.26
N SER A 57 4.66 7.90 -8.82
CA SER A 57 5.25 7.22 -9.98
C SER A 57 6.04 5.97 -9.53
N PRO A 58 5.98 4.86 -10.29
CA PRO A 58 6.82 3.71 -10.03
C PRO A 58 8.30 4.07 -10.23
N PRO A 59 9.22 3.35 -9.57
CA PRO A 59 10.64 3.52 -9.82
C PRO A 59 11.01 3.04 -11.23
N GLU A 60 11.93 3.76 -11.87
CA GLU A 60 12.44 3.46 -13.22
C GLU A 60 13.51 2.34 -13.18
N THR A 61 13.05 1.11 -13.01
CA THR A 61 13.94 -0.07 -12.93
C THR A 61 14.90 -0.26 -14.10
N ARG A 62 14.55 0.25 -15.29
CA ARG A 62 15.45 0.26 -16.46
C ARG A 62 16.71 1.12 -16.25
N ASN A 63 16.58 2.16 -15.43
CA ASN A 63 17.66 3.08 -15.05
C ASN A 63 18.31 2.66 -13.73
N GLY A 64 17.99 1.47 -13.22
CA GLY A 64 18.58 0.95 -11.98
C GLY A 64 17.94 1.50 -10.70
N THR A 65 16.79 2.18 -10.78
CA THR A 65 16.06 2.65 -9.58
C THR A 65 14.98 1.64 -9.17
N TYR A 66 14.97 1.32 -7.88
CA TYR A 66 14.07 0.35 -7.23
C TYR A 66 13.46 0.92 -5.94
N VAL A 67 13.96 2.07 -5.48
CA VAL A 67 13.50 2.76 -4.28
C VAL A 67 12.75 4.03 -4.68
N VAL A 68 11.57 4.23 -4.10
CA VAL A 68 10.83 5.50 -4.12
C VAL A 68 10.84 6.03 -2.69
N ASP A 69 11.57 7.11 -2.45
CA ASP A 69 11.65 7.76 -1.13
C ASP A 69 10.89 9.09 -1.15
N GLN A 70 9.69 9.12 -0.57
CA GLN A 70 8.85 10.31 -0.49
C GLN A 70 9.21 11.21 0.70
N THR A 71 10.11 10.78 1.58
CA THR A 71 10.46 11.51 2.79
C THR A 71 11.85 12.12 2.73
N ALA A 72 12.67 11.70 1.75
CA ALA A 72 14.09 12.00 1.69
C ALA A 72 14.82 11.58 2.99
N ALA A 73 14.32 10.55 3.67
CA ALA A 73 14.93 10.03 4.88
C ALA A 73 16.19 9.20 4.60
N LEU A 74 16.33 8.68 3.37
CA LEU A 74 17.50 7.92 2.97
C LEU A 74 18.57 8.85 2.37
N ASP A 75 19.78 8.80 2.93
CA ASP A 75 20.92 9.47 2.33
C ASP A 75 21.32 8.83 0.98
N ARG A 76 22.10 9.57 0.18
CA ARG A 76 22.48 9.14 -1.18
C ARG A 76 23.25 7.83 -1.20
N LEU A 77 24.07 7.55 -0.19
CA LEU A 77 24.87 6.33 -0.11
C LEU A 77 23.97 5.13 0.20
N SER A 78 23.03 5.30 1.15
CA SER A 78 22.01 4.29 1.45
C SER A 78 21.15 3.97 0.22
N LEU A 79 20.68 5.00 -0.49
CA LEU A 79 19.93 4.83 -1.74
C LEU A 79 20.74 4.08 -2.80
N LEU A 80 22.03 4.39 -2.96
CA LEU A 80 22.91 3.70 -3.91
C LEU A 80 23.03 2.20 -3.58
N TYR A 81 23.29 1.86 -2.31
CA TYR A 81 23.40 0.47 -1.90
C TYR A 81 22.09 -0.30 -2.01
N LEU A 82 20.96 0.31 -1.64
CA LEU A 82 19.63 -0.30 -1.77
C LEU A 82 19.30 -0.57 -3.24
N ASN A 83 19.47 0.42 -4.12
CA ASN A 83 19.23 0.25 -5.56
C ASN A 83 20.14 -0.83 -6.17
N ARG A 84 21.43 -0.86 -5.79
CA ARG A 84 22.36 -1.91 -6.22
C ARG A 84 21.86 -3.29 -5.79
N ASN A 85 21.53 -3.48 -4.52
CA ASN A 85 21.10 -4.77 -3.99
C ASN A 85 19.79 -5.24 -4.63
N LEU A 86 18.80 -4.34 -4.77
CA LEU A 86 17.52 -4.66 -5.41
C LEU A 86 17.70 -4.95 -6.91
N SER A 87 18.64 -4.29 -7.58
CA SER A 87 18.99 -4.60 -8.98
C SER A 87 19.59 -6.01 -9.14
N TRP A 88 20.34 -6.49 -8.15
CA TRP A 88 20.84 -7.85 -8.15
C TRP A 88 19.72 -8.86 -7.94
N VAL A 89 18.76 -8.57 -7.05
CA VAL A 89 17.57 -9.42 -6.88
C VAL A 89 16.77 -9.53 -8.18
N ASP A 90 16.53 -8.42 -8.88
CA ASP A 90 15.78 -8.43 -10.16
C ASP A 90 16.51 -9.19 -11.27
N LYS A 91 17.85 -9.18 -11.26
CA LYS A 91 18.67 -9.90 -12.26
C LYS A 91 18.86 -11.38 -11.96
N LEU A 92 18.97 -11.74 -10.68
CA LEU A 92 19.34 -13.09 -10.24
C LEU A 92 18.14 -13.97 -9.90
N THR A 93 16.97 -13.37 -9.72
CA THR A 93 15.75 -14.10 -9.34
C THR A 93 14.65 -13.89 -10.36
N PRO A 94 13.65 -14.79 -10.42
CA PRO A 94 12.50 -14.60 -11.29
C PRO A 94 11.52 -13.55 -10.75
N PHE A 95 11.88 -12.75 -9.75
CA PHE A 95 10.99 -11.75 -9.18
C PHE A 95 11.71 -10.45 -8.88
N ARG A 96 10.91 -9.40 -8.69
CA ARG A 96 11.38 -8.06 -8.42
C ARG A 96 11.01 -7.64 -7.01
N VAL A 97 11.87 -6.88 -6.36
CA VAL A 97 11.56 -6.24 -5.08
C VAL A 97 11.69 -4.74 -5.26
N LEU A 98 10.65 -4.00 -4.88
CA LEU A 98 10.62 -2.55 -4.83
C LEU A 98 10.53 -2.09 -3.38
N LEU A 99 11.09 -0.93 -3.09
CA LEU A 99 10.99 -0.28 -1.79
C LEU A 99 10.29 1.08 -1.94
N LEU A 100 9.29 1.31 -1.11
CA LEU A 100 8.60 2.59 -0.97
C LEU A 100 8.76 3.09 0.45
N VAL A 101 9.30 4.29 0.62
CA VAL A 101 9.44 4.98 1.91
C VAL A 101 8.45 6.12 1.96
N LEU A 102 7.59 6.11 2.99
CA LEU A 102 6.48 7.05 3.17
C LEU A 102 6.59 7.81 4.49
N PRO A 103 6.02 9.02 4.59
CA PRO A 103 5.94 9.70 5.88
C PRO A 103 5.04 8.94 6.86
N LYS A 104 3.95 8.35 6.36
CA LYS A 104 2.94 7.65 7.16
C LYS A 104 2.25 6.57 6.32
N GLN A 105 1.78 5.52 6.97
CA GLN A 105 0.90 4.50 6.38
C GLN A 105 -0.43 4.44 7.15
N PRO A 106 -1.49 3.84 6.57
CA PRO A 106 -2.70 3.52 7.34
C PRO A 106 -2.33 2.76 8.62
N SER A 107 -2.94 3.07 9.77
CA SER A 107 -2.56 2.35 11.01
C SER A 107 -3.07 0.90 11.02
N GLU A 108 -4.24 0.66 10.42
CA GLU A 108 -4.86 -0.66 10.42
C GLU A 108 -4.14 -1.63 9.46
N PRO A 109 -3.78 -2.85 9.89
CA PRO A 109 -3.08 -3.82 9.05
C PRO A 109 -3.78 -4.16 7.73
N ASN A 110 -5.12 -4.26 7.75
CA ASN A 110 -5.88 -4.56 6.54
C ASN A 110 -5.87 -3.38 5.57
N ALA A 111 -6.06 -2.16 6.08
CA ALA A 111 -5.99 -0.94 5.29
C ALA A 111 -4.60 -0.78 4.64
N ARG A 112 -3.50 -0.98 5.39
CA ARG A 112 -2.13 -0.95 4.82
C ARG A 112 -1.93 -1.94 3.69
N ARG A 113 -2.39 -3.18 3.89
CA ARG A 113 -2.23 -4.21 2.87
C ARG A 113 -2.97 -3.84 1.59
N ILE A 114 -4.20 -3.35 1.73
CA ILE A 114 -4.99 -2.87 0.59
C ILE A 114 -4.23 -1.73 -0.08
N TYR A 115 -3.74 -0.75 0.69
CA TYR A 115 -2.98 0.38 0.19
C TYR A 115 -1.77 -0.04 -0.64
N ALA A 116 -0.89 -0.86 -0.07
CA ALA A 116 0.30 -1.37 -0.73
C ALA A 116 -0.04 -2.19 -1.99
N THR A 117 -1.11 -2.98 -1.93
CA THR A 117 -1.57 -3.76 -3.10
C THR A 117 -2.11 -2.87 -4.20
N GLN A 118 -2.84 -1.82 -3.86
CA GLN A 118 -3.34 -0.85 -4.85
C GLN A 118 -2.21 -0.01 -5.43
N MET A 119 -1.16 0.29 -4.65
CA MET A 119 0.05 0.93 -5.16
C MET A 119 0.71 0.12 -6.28
N LEU A 120 0.91 -1.18 -6.05
CA LEU A 120 1.45 -2.05 -7.10
C LEU A 120 0.54 -2.09 -8.34
N ARG A 121 -0.78 -2.09 -8.14
CA ARG A 121 -1.76 -2.08 -9.23
C ARG A 121 -1.80 -0.76 -9.99
N SER A 122 -1.65 0.39 -9.33
CA SER A 122 -1.59 1.68 -10.00
C SER A 122 -0.32 1.78 -10.87
N TRP A 123 0.79 1.21 -10.41
CA TRP A 123 2.06 1.21 -11.13
C TRP A 123 2.12 0.27 -12.33
N TYR A 124 1.56 -0.94 -12.21
CA TYR A 124 1.72 -1.97 -13.24
C TYR A 124 0.41 -2.39 -13.90
N GLY A 125 -0.74 -1.90 -13.46
CA GLY A 125 -2.04 -2.37 -13.91
C GLY A 125 -2.18 -3.89 -13.76
N ASN A 126 -2.71 -4.53 -14.80
CA ASN A 126 -2.84 -5.99 -14.88
C ASN A 126 -1.66 -6.66 -15.61
N ASN A 127 -0.48 -6.02 -15.62
CA ASN A 127 0.70 -6.56 -16.32
C ASN A 127 1.31 -7.75 -15.55
N ARG A 128 1.91 -8.71 -16.27
CA ARG A 128 2.71 -9.81 -15.70
C ARG A 128 3.78 -9.34 -14.71
N MET A 129 4.31 -8.12 -14.89
CA MET A 129 5.25 -7.52 -13.95
C MET A 129 4.67 -7.37 -12.54
N LEU A 130 3.38 -7.03 -12.40
CA LEU A 130 2.67 -7.01 -11.12
C LEU A 130 2.80 -8.37 -10.41
N GLU A 131 2.55 -9.46 -11.14
CA GLU A 131 2.48 -10.79 -10.56
C GLU A 131 3.84 -11.28 -10.03
N ARG A 132 4.94 -10.74 -10.55
CA ARG A 132 6.32 -11.10 -10.20
C ARG A 132 6.98 -10.09 -9.26
N THR A 133 6.25 -9.10 -8.75
CA THR A 133 6.84 -8.03 -7.92
C THR A 133 6.39 -8.16 -6.46
N ALA A 134 7.33 -7.98 -5.54
CA ALA A 134 7.08 -7.63 -4.16
C ALA A 134 7.27 -6.12 -3.97
N LEU A 135 6.39 -5.50 -3.19
CA LEU A 135 6.56 -4.13 -2.72
C LEU A 135 6.72 -4.16 -1.21
N VAL A 136 7.85 -3.63 -0.75
CA VAL A 136 8.12 -3.31 0.66
C VAL A 136 7.75 -1.85 0.86
N VAL A 137 6.81 -1.58 1.76
CA VAL A 137 6.42 -0.22 2.16
C VAL A 137 6.85 0.00 3.60
N ILE A 138 7.69 1.01 3.81
CA ILE A 138 8.18 1.42 5.12
C ILE A 138 7.71 2.85 5.36
N SER A 139 7.25 3.15 6.57
CA SER A 139 6.97 4.52 6.98
C SER A 139 7.75 4.97 8.20
N LEU A 140 7.92 6.28 8.34
CA LEU A 140 8.68 6.89 9.43
C LEU A 140 8.07 6.65 10.81
N ASP A 141 6.77 6.35 10.88
CA ASP A 141 6.07 5.92 12.10
C ASP A 141 6.35 4.46 12.49
N GLY A 142 7.29 3.79 11.82
CA GLY A 142 7.74 2.45 12.17
C GLY A 142 6.83 1.32 11.66
N LEU A 143 5.92 1.61 10.72
CA LEU A 143 5.10 0.59 10.09
C LEU A 143 5.79 0.01 8.85
N VAL A 144 5.67 -1.30 8.69
CA VAL A 144 6.17 -2.03 7.52
C VAL A 144 5.07 -2.93 6.98
N GLU A 145 4.84 -2.88 5.68
CA GLU A 145 3.99 -3.83 4.95
C GLU A 145 4.73 -4.38 3.74
N ILE A 146 4.58 -5.68 3.50
CA ILE A 146 5.15 -6.34 2.32
C ILE A 146 3.99 -6.99 1.58
N THR A 147 3.73 -6.51 0.37
CA THR A 147 2.74 -7.12 -0.52
C THR A 147 3.44 -7.85 -1.66
N VAL A 148 2.83 -8.94 -2.13
CA VAL A 148 3.43 -9.87 -3.09
C VAL A 148 2.48 -10.16 -4.23
N GLY A 149 2.99 -10.04 -5.45
CA GLY A 149 2.32 -10.43 -6.68
C GLY A 149 1.96 -11.90 -6.71
N LYS A 150 0.93 -12.24 -7.49
CA LYS A 150 0.33 -13.59 -7.52
C LYS A 150 1.34 -14.70 -7.86
N GLN A 151 2.19 -14.51 -8.88
CA GLN A 151 3.19 -15.52 -9.26
C GLN A 151 4.28 -15.67 -8.20
N LEU A 152 4.68 -14.56 -7.57
CA LEU A 152 5.67 -14.57 -6.50
C LEU A 152 5.22 -15.40 -5.29
N ARG A 153 3.92 -15.52 -5.02
CA ARG A 153 3.39 -16.31 -3.89
C ARG A 153 3.82 -17.77 -3.87
N MET A 154 4.22 -18.32 -5.02
CA MET A 154 4.75 -19.70 -5.10
C MET A 154 6.13 -19.84 -4.47
N VAL A 155 6.92 -18.76 -4.40
CA VAL A 155 8.29 -18.74 -3.88
C VAL A 155 8.38 -17.96 -2.57
N PHE A 156 7.57 -16.91 -2.44
CA PHE A 156 7.52 -16.02 -1.29
C PHE A 156 6.05 -15.75 -0.92
N SER A 157 5.53 -16.56 0.00
CA SER A 157 4.11 -16.56 0.36
C SER A 157 3.71 -15.33 1.17
N GLU A 158 2.42 -15.01 1.18
CA GLU A 158 1.90 -13.92 2.03
C GLU A 158 2.19 -14.14 3.52
N ALA A 159 2.25 -15.40 3.99
CA ALA A 159 2.57 -15.70 5.38
C ALA A 159 4.01 -15.31 5.72
N VAL A 160 4.96 -15.59 4.82
CA VAL A 160 6.36 -15.20 4.98
C VAL A 160 6.49 -13.68 4.89
N ALA A 161 5.81 -13.04 3.93
CA ALA A 161 5.78 -11.58 3.81
C ALA A 161 5.29 -10.92 5.10
N ARG A 162 4.20 -11.42 5.70
CA ARG A 162 3.68 -10.92 6.99
C ARG A 162 4.65 -11.14 8.14
N HIS A 163 5.31 -12.30 8.18
CA HIS A 163 6.32 -12.59 9.19
C HIS A 163 7.49 -11.60 9.10
N PHE A 164 8.00 -11.34 7.89
CA PHE A 164 9.06 -10.36 7.67
C PHE A 164 8.63 -8.93 7.96
N SER A 165 7.42 -8.51 7.61
CA SER A 165 6.87 -7.21 8.03
C SER A 165 6.85 -7.08 9.55
N GLY A 166 6.37 -8.12 10.25
CA GLY A 166 6.33 -8.17 11.71
C GLY A 166 7.71 -8.03 12.34
N LYS A 167 8.69 -8.80 11.83
CA LYS A 167 10.09 -8.73 12.28
C LYS A 167 10.75 -7.40 11.96
N ALA A 168 10.48 -6.80 10.80
CA ALA A 168 11.00 -5.49 10.45
C ALA A 168 10.46 -4.41 11.41
N MET A 169 9.16 -4.42 11.72
CA MET A 169 8.58 -3.50 12.71
C MET A 169 9.17 -3.70 14.11
N GLU A 170 9.44 -4.95 14.53
CA GLU A 170 10.11 -5.25 15.80
C GLU A 170 11.52 -4.65 15.84
N LEU A 171 12.30 -4.83 14.77
CA LEU A 171 13.66 -4.26 14.64
C LEU A 171 13.65 -2.73 14.62
N MET A 172 12.71 -2.10 13.91
CA MET A 172 12.60 -0.64 13.89
C MET A 172 12.33 -0.08 15.29
N ARG A 173 11.47 -0.73 16.07
CA ARG A 173 11.19 -0.33 17.45
C ARG A 173 12.40 -0.50 18.36
N SER A 174 13.13 -1.60 18.24
CA SER A 174 14.32 -1.84 19.09
C SER A 174 15.45 -0.86 18.77
N LEU A 175 15.60 -0.46 17.51
CA LEU A 175 16.54 0.58 17.10
C LEU A 175 16.15 1.94 17.68
N SER A 176 14.86 2.31 17.65
CA SER A 176 14.41 3.57 18.25
C SER A 176 14.53 3.60 19.79
N SER A 177 14.42 2.46 20.47
CA SER A 177 14.58 2.40 21.93
C SER A 177 16.03 2.42 22.39
N ASN A 178 16.98 2.16 21.48
CA ASN A 178 18.41 2.13 21.77
C ASN A 178 19.11 3.46 21.49
N ASP A 179 18.38 4.49 21.03
CA ASP A 179 18.90 5.86 20.96
C ASP A 179 18.70 6.56 22.33
N PRO A 180 19.77 6.81 23.11
CA PRO A 180 19.67 7.51 24.39
C PRO A 180 19.38 9.02 24.23
N THR A 181 19.15 9.49 23.01
CA THR A 181 18.92 10.90 22.66
C THR A 181 17.59 11.17 21.94
N ALA A 182 16.72 10.17 21.82
CA ALA A 182 15.36 10.32 21.28
C ALA A 182 14.36 10.79 22.35
#